data_AF-A0A7J0BQ90-F1
#
_entry.id   AF-A0A7J0BQ90-F1
#
_cell.length_a   1.000
_cell.length_b   1.000
_cell.length_c   1.000
_cell.angle_alpha   90.00
_cell.angle_beta   90.00
_cell.angle_gamma   90.00
#
_symmetry.space_group_name_H-M   'P 1'
#
loop_
_entity.id
_entity.type
_entity.pdbx_description
1 polymer ?
#
loop_
_entity_poly.entity_id
_entity_poly.type
_entity_poly.pdbx_seq_one_letter_code
_entity_poly.pdbx_strand_id
1 'polypeptide(L)'
;MQRIVVVSSGLAGAKAAARIKRFAPEVEVNLVIPGGEERATGGSGPFARITAARQVSETMMEARQVGVIKARNVQIDFAQKVVTVQASRGLIQIRFNQVVLEVDASPRLPRALHSAENVVPWPFEDGGMLDAWIAETAPEKAVIVGGATSLGLLAPLLEAGLNVTWVRTSDAGFDAYMWEAMDRMAGAGNGRLTVEDWSAVRLESLMPVLSESGALQAVQDGRGGVVEGDVFFWTEPQRALHPIIAEQGVELDASGLIAVDEHFHCGPDGLYIIGSGVALPRLPLQVPGQASGQPLGQAVPAIASGDEAVLASARVVANHLAGFVSENGSWGGCAGTLRFSGAGVLACKVGLTHKEAVEAGFEPEFGLLKSSPGLASEQGDPVVVKLLCDKHSHAILGAQIVAKEGCQWADSIANGVVTALAASMMVERLATLDFAGGGGELLVRAAAVLSNKLLYRVYGVSAAELLASKEAGANFFMLDLRDNIAWKNGHIPDSYNIPFTQLKKRLQDEVPRFTPIVLISRTSDAAYSVACHLRGLGASDLYVLDGGMEMWPFAVAKG
;
A
#
# COMPACT_ATOMS: atom_id res chain seq x y z
N MET A 1 -1.98 5.03 43.16
CA MET A 1 -2.18 5.91 41.99
C MET A 1 -1.76 5.13 40.77
N GLN A 2 -2.65 4.93 39.81
CA GLN A 2 -2.34 4.18 38.60
C GLN A 2 -1.42 5.03 37.71
N ARG A 3 -0.33 4.45 37.23
CA ARG A 3 0.62 5.09 36.32
C ARG A 3 0.71 4.33 35.01
N ILE A 4 0.58 5.05 33.91
CA ILE A 4 0.76 4.54 32.55
C ILE A 4 1.94 5.27 31.92
N VAL A 5 2.88 4.51 31.40
CA VAL A 5 4.02 5.05 30.64
C VAL A 5 3.80 4.73 29.17
N VAL A 6 3.91 5.74 28.31
CA VAL A 6 3.89 5.56 26.85
C VAL A 6 5.29 5.86 26.35
N VAL A 7 5.96 4.88 25.74
CA VAL A 7 7.27 5.04 25.10
C VAL A 7 7.03 5.10 23.60
N SER A 8 7.20 6.29 23.03
CA SER A 8 6.89 6.53 21.63
C SER A 8 7.68 7.73 21.11
N SER A 9 8.13 7.61 19.87
CA SER A 9 8.76 8.71 19.13
C SER A 9 7.85 9.28 18.02
N GLY A 10 6.62 8.78 17.93
CA GLY A 10 5.63 9.05 16.89
C GLY A 10 4.34 9.67 17.41
N LEU A 11 3.45 10.03 16.49
CA LEU A 11 2.20 10.73 16.80
C LEU A 11 1.15 9.81 17.44
N ALA A 12 1.22 8.50 17.23
CA ALA A 12 0.21 7.57 17.68
C ALA A 12 0.24 7.41 19.21
N GLY A 13 1.42 7.16 19.78
CA GLY A 13 1.66 7.10 21.22
C GLY A 13 1.32 8.42 21.91
N ALA A 14 1.68 9.57 21.33
CA ALA A 14 1.27 10.87 21.87
C ALA A 14 -0.26 11.05 21.91
N LYS A 15 -0.96 10.62 20.85
CA LYS A 15 -2.43 10.62 20.83
C LYS A 15 -3.03 9.64 21.84
N ALA A 16 -2.42 8.47 22.02
CA ALA A 16 -2.84 7.50 23.04
C ALA A 16 -2.71 8.12 24.45
N ALA A 17 -1.54 8.66 24.79
CA ALA A 17 -1.28 9.31 26.08
C ALA A 17 -2.26 10.45 26.37
N ALA A 18 -2.47 11.34 25.39
CA ALA A 18 -3.44 12.44 25.47
C ALA A 18 -4.88 11.96 25.67
N ARG A 19 -5.25 10.84 25.03
CA ARG A 19 -6.59 10.26 25.15
C ARG A 19 -6.80 9.59 26.49
N ILE A 20 -5.85 8.78 26.96
CA ILE A 20 -5.87 8.16 28.30
C ILE A 20 -6.10 9.23 29.35
N LYS A 21 -5.28 10.30 29.34
CA LYS A 21 -5.38 11.37 30.34
C LYS A 21 -6.72 12.12 30.32
N ARG A 22 -7.36 12.22 29.15
CA ARG A 22 -8.68 12.85 29.00
C ARG A 22 -9.79 12.04 29.67
N PHE A 23 -9.74 10.72 29.56
CA PHE A 23 -10.80 9.83 30.04
C PHE A 23 -10.54 9.26 31.44
N ALA A 24 -9.28 9.25 31.87
CA ALA A 24 -8.86 8.84 33.21
C ALA A 24 -7.98 9.95 33.85
N PRO A 25 -8.57 11.10 34.23
CA PRO A 25 -7.83 12.26 34.73
C PRO A 25 -7.03 11.99 36.01
N GLU A 26 -7.42 10.99 36.79
CA GLU A 26 -6.73 10.52 38.00
C GLU A 26 -5.47 9.69 37.71
N VAL A 27 -5.33 9.16 36.49
CA VAL A 27 -4.17 8.38 36.07
C VAL A 27 -2.99 9.32 35.79
N GLU A 28 -1.81 8.92 36.28
CA GLU A 28 -0.56 9.57 35.90
C GLU A 28 -0.11 9.03 34.54
N VAL A 29 0.03 9.91 33.54
CA VAL A 29 0.46 9.53 32.20
C VAL A 29 1.77 10.22 31.87
N ASN A 30 2.80 9.42 31.58
CA ASN A 30 4.11 9.91 31.15
C ASN A 30 4.39 9.45 29.72
N LEU A 31 4.61 10.39 28.80
CA LEU A 31 5.11 10.15 27.45
C LEU A 31 6.64 10.27 27.46
N VAL A 32 7.32 9.15 27.25
CA VAL A 32 8.77 9.07 27.08
C VAL A 32 9.07 9.04 25.58
N ILE A 33 9.95 9.93 25.12
CA ILE A 33 10.35 10.07 23.72
C ILE A 33 11.80 9.60 23.57
N PRO A 34 12.05 8.35 23.10
CA PRO A 34 13.39 7.85 22.81
C PRO A 34 14.08 8.66 21.70
N GLY A 35 15.40 8.83 21.80
CA GLY A 35 16.18 9.64 20.86
C GLY A 35 15.84 11.13 20.85
N GLY A 36 14.93 11.61 21.71
CA GLY A 36 14.38 12.96 21.64
C GLY A 36 15.40 14.08 21.91
N GLU A 37 16.54 13.78 22.53
CA GLU A 37 17.62 14.75 22.76
C GLU A 37 18.66 14.81 21.63
N GLU A 38 18.76 13.74 20.84
CA GLU A 38 19.79 13.58 19.80
C GLU A 38 19.25 13.93 18.41
N ARG A 39 17.91 13.91 18.23
CA ARG A 39 17.27 14.34 16.97
C ARG A 39 17.69 15.75 16.60
N ALA A 40 18.25 15.92 15.41
CA ALA A 40 18.68 17.21 14.89
C ALA A 40 17.47 18.17 14.75
N THR A 41 17.22 18.98 15.78
CA THR A 41 16.21 20.04 15.73
C THR A 41 16.76 21.21 14.91
N GLY A 42 16.75 21.11 13.58
CA GLY A 42 17.17 22.25 12.75
C GLY A 42 17.55 22.02 11.30
N GLY A 43 17.54 20.78 10.80
CA GLY A 43 17.73 20.55 9.36
C GLY A 43 16.55 21.08 8.55
N SER A 44 16.80 21.88 7.52
CA SER A 44 15.80 22.30 6.51
C SER A 44 15.86 21.46 5.23
N GLY A 45 16.77 20.48 5.19
CA GLY A 45 16.97 19.60 4.05
C GLY A 45 15.77 18.67 3.79
N PRO A 46 15.72 18.07 2.60
CA PRO A 46 14.57 17.28 2.16
C PRO A 46 14.24 16.12 3.11
N PHE A 47 15.25 15.48 3.73
CA PHE A 47 15.04 14.35 4.63
C PHE A 47 14.61 14.79 6.03
N ALA A 48 15.20 15.86 6.58
CA ALA A 48 14.81 16.40 7.88
C ALA A 48 13.34 16.85 7.93
N ARG A 49 12.78 17.35 6.81
CA ARG A 49 11.36 17.74 6.76
C ARG A 49 10.41 16.55 6.94
N ILE A 50 10.81 15.35 6.50
CA ILE A 50 10.02 14.13 6.63
C ILE A 50 9.94 13.72 8.10
N THR A 51 11.07 13.73 8.83
CA THR A 51 11.08 13.37 10.26
C THR A 51 10.47 14.46 11.13
N ALA A 52 10.62 15.74 10.76
CA ALA A 52 10.03 16.86 11.48
C ALA A 52 8.49 16.78 11.53
N ALA A 53 7.84 16.31 10.46
CA ALA A 53 6.38 16.16 10.41
C ALA A 53 5.83 15.17 11.46
N ARG A 54 6.68 14.31 12.04
CA ARG A 54 6.30 13.28 13.02
C ARG A 54 6.52 13.71 14.47
N GLN A 55 7.03 14.91 14.72
CA GLN A 55 7.36 15.38 16.07
C GLN A 55 6.13 15.70 16.93
N VAL A 56 6.22 15.34 18.21
CA VAL A 56 5.18 15.61 19.20
C VAL A 56 5.35 17.01 19.78
N SER A 57 4.26 17.78 19.85
CA SER A 57 4.27 19.09 20.51
C SER A 57 4.21 18.96 22.04
N GLU A 58 5.33 19.26 22.71
CA GLU A 58 5.45 19.25 24.18
C GLU A 58 4.42 20.18 24.84
N THR A 59 4.32 21.41 24.37
CA THR A 59 3.37 22.40 24.90
C THR A 59 1.92 21.89 24.86
N MET A 60 1.54 21.20 23.79
CA MET A 60 0.21 20.61 23.66
C MET A 60 0.01 19.42 24.61
N MET A 61 1.05 18.65 24.90
CA MET A 61 0.98 17.52 25.84
C MET A 61 0.95 18.00 27.29
N GLU A 62 1.74 19.01 27.64
CA GLU A 62 1.70 19.67 28.96
C GLU A 62 0.34 20.31 29.23
N ALA A 63 -0.25 21.01 28.25
CA ALA A 63 -1.60 21.56 28.36
C ALA A 63 -2.68 20.47 28.59
N ARG A 64 -2.38 19.21 28.22
CA ARG A 64 -3.23 18.03 28.47
C ARG A 64 -2.85 17.29 29.76
N GLN A 65 -1.95 17.84 30.57
CA GLN A 65 -1.45 17.24 31.81
C GLN A 65 -0.78 15.87 31.61
N VAL A 66 -0.14 15.67 30.45
CA VAL A 66 0.72 14.51 30.20
C VAL A 66 2.16 14.93 30.45
N GLY A 67 2.86 14.21 31.32
CA GLY A 67 4.28 14.44 31.56
C GLY A 67 5.10 14.01 30.34
N VAL A 68 5.89 14.91 29.76
CA VAL A 68 6.76 14.58 28.61
C VAL A 68 8.21 14.46 29.08
N ILE A 69 8.89 13.40 28.65
CA ILE A 69 10.28 13.13 29.01
C ILE A 69 11.05 12.72 27.75
N LYS A 70 11.98 13.56 27.32
CA LYS A 70 12.94 13.19 26.26
C LYS A 70 14.02 12.30 26.86
N ALA A 71 14.36 11.26 26.13
CA ALA A 71 15.31 10.25 26.54
C ALA A 71 16.39 10.07 25.48
N ARG A 72 17.64 9.92 25.90
CA ARG A 72 18.69 9.34 25.05
C ARG A 72 18.53 7.84 24.97
N ASN A 73 18.26 7.23 26.12
CA ASN A 73 18.06 5.79 26.22
C ASN A 73 16.90 5.46 27.17
N VAL A 74 16.21 4.36 26.88
CA VAL A 74 15.09 3.84 27.64
C VAL A 74 15.31 2.35 27.88
N GLN A 75 15.22 1.94 29.14
CA GLN A 75 15.23 0.54 29.55
C GLN A 75 13.96 0.22 30.33
N ILE A 76 13.41 -0.96 30.13
CA ILE A 76 12.17 -1.40 30.78
C ILE A 76 12.47 -2.68 31.55
N ASP A 77 12.20 -2.66 32.86
CA ASP A 77 12.23 -3.84 33.70
C ASP A 77 10.78 -4.23 34.01
N PHE A 78 10.29 -5.29 33.36
CA PHE A 78 8.93 -5.78 33.53
C PHE A 78 8.73 -6.49 34.87
N ALA A 79 9.77 -7.09 35.45
CA ALA A 79 9.69 -7.76 36.75
C ALA A 79 9.53 -6.75 37.90
N GLN A 80 10.26 -5.63 37.84
CA GLN A 80 10.14 -4.52 38.79
C GLN A 80 9.06 -3.50 38.41
N LYS A 81 8.50 -3.61 37.20
CA LYS A 81 7.58 -2.65 36.56
C LYS A 81 8.12 -1.21 36.61
N VAL A 82 9.36 -1.02 36.13
CA VAL A 82 10.05 0.28 36.08
C VAL A 82 10.54 0.57 34.67
N VAL A 83 10.27 1.78 34.18
CA VAL A 83 10.96 2.37 33.03
C VAL A 83 12.11 3.25 33.55
N THR A 84 13.33 2.93 33.16
CA THR A 84 14.52 3.73 33.45
C THR A 84 14.86 4.58 32.22
N VAL A 85 14.88 5.89 32.43
CA VAL A 85 15.10 6.89 31.38
C VAL A 85 16.42 7.61 31.64
N GLN A 86 17.30 7.61 30.65
CA GLN A 86 18.49 8.44 30.65
C GLN A 86 18.17 9.76 29.92
N ALA A 87 18.01 10.84 30.68
CA ALA A 87 17.77 12.18 30.17
C ALA A 87 18.96 13.11 30.47
N SER A 88 19.00 14.27 29.84
CA SER A 88 19.96 15.36 30.09
C SER A 88 20.03 15.77 31.56
N ARG A 89 18.88 15.74 32.26
CA ARG A 89 18.77 16.01 33.70
C ARG A 89 19.19 14.85 34.61
N GLY A 90 19.66 13.74 34.05
CA GLY A 90 20.11 12.55 34.77
C GLY A 90 19.20 11.33 34.59
N LEU A 91 19.44 10.32 35.41
CA LEU A 91 18.70 9.06 35.41
C LEU A 91 17.35 9.22 36.12
N ILE A 92 16.27 8.80 35.48
CA ILE A 92 14.90 8.90 36.01
C ILE A 92 14.28 7.51 36.02
N GLN A 93 13.74 7.08 37.16
CA GLN A 93 13.03 5.82 37.27
C GLN A 93 11.53 6.06 37.45
N ILE A 94 10.72 5.44 36.59
CA ILE A 94 9.28 5.62 36.55
C ILE A 94 8.62 4.25 36.73
N ARG A 95 8.02 4.02 37.90
CA ARG A 95 7.20 2.82 38.15
C ARG A 95 5.92 2.86 37.34
N PHE A 96 5.53 1.78 36.68
CA PHE A 96 4.30 1.72 35.89
C PHE A 96 3.36 0.61 36.35
N ASN A 97 2.07 0.78 36.08
CA ASN A 97 1.10 -0.31 36.10
C ASN A 97 0.97 -0.94 34.72
N GLN A 98 0.96 -0.10 33.68
CA GLN A 98 0.88 -0.48 32.27
C GLN A 98 1.88 0.35 31.46
N VAL A 99 2.41 -0.22 30.39
CA VAL A 99 3.30 0.44 29.44
C VAL A 99 2.80 0.24 28.02
N VAL A 100 2.79 1.31 27.23
CA VAL A 100 2.49 1.28 25.79
C VAL A 100 3.78 1.56 25.04
N LEU A 101 4.20 0.66 24.15
CA LEU A 101 5.34 0.84 23.25
C LEU A 101 4.84 1.06 21.82
N GLU A 102 5.34 2.12 21.18
CA GLU A 102 5.20 2.28 19.73
C GLU A 102 6.45 1.71 19.06
N VAL A 103 6.30 0.55 18.41
CA VAL A 103 7.35 -0.16 17.70
C VAL A 103 7.06 -0.11 16.21
N ASP A 104 7.90 0.59 15.48
CA ASP A 104 7.80 0.67 14.03
C ASP A 104 8.58 -0.44 13.33
N ALA A 105 8.12 -0.80 12.13
CA ALA A 105 8.83 -1.72 11.28
C ALA A 105 10.05 -1.03 10.67
N SER A 106 11.10 -1.83 10.46
CA SER A 106 12.33 -1.41 9.80
C SER A 106 12.71 -2.45 8.75
N PRO A 107 13.31 -2.05 7.62
CA PRO A 107 13.67 -2.99 6.57
C PRO A 107 14.80 -3.91 7.04
N ARG A 108 14.64 -5.20 6.80
CA ARG A 108 15.68 -6.18 7.12
C ARG A 108 16.81 -6.12 6.09
N LEU A 109 17.95 -5.57 6.49
CA LEU A 109 19.16 -5.56 5.67
C LEU A 109 19.77 -6.97 5.54
N PRO A 110 20.34 -7.31 4.37
CA PRO A 110 21.26 -8.43 4.24
C PRO A 110 22.43 -8.31 5.23
N ARG A 111 22.84 -9.43 5.85
CA ARG A 111 23.91 -9.42 6.88
C ARG A 111 25.22 -8.79 6.40
N ALA A 112 25.55 -8.96 5.12
CA ALA A 112 26.76 -8.38 4.52
C ALA A 112 26.73 -6.84 4.49
N LEU A 113 25.56 -6.22 4.60
CA LEU A 113 25.38 -4.77 4.54
C LEU A 113 25.33 -4.08 5.91
N HIS A 114 25.33 -4.84 7.02
CA HIS A 114 25.20 -4.25 8.37
C HIS A 114 26.33 -3.28 8.73
N SER A 115 27.51 -3.42 8.12
CA SER A 115 28.68 -2.57 8.35
C SER A 115 28.92 -1.56 7.23
N ALA A 116 28.08 -1.53 6.19
CA ALA A 116 28.24 -0.62 5.07
C ALA A 116 27.65 0.76 5.42
N GLU A 117 28.51 1.75 5.62
CA GLU A 117 28.11 3.10 6.05
C GLU A 117 27.26 3.86 5.02
N ASN A 118 27.35 3.47 3.75
CA ASN A 118 26.59 4.05 2.65
C ASN A 118 25.26 3.31 2.35
N VAL A 119 24.83 2.43 3.25
CA VAL A 119 23.53 1.73 3.17
C VAL A 119 22.59 2.26 4.25
N VAL A 120 21.47 2.86 3.82
CA VAL A 120 20.51 3.51 4.69
C VAL A 120 19.18 2.74 4.69
N PRO A 121 18.69 2.26 5.84
CA PRO A 121 17.36 1.68 5.93
C PRO A 121 16.30 2.80 5.84
N TRP A 122 15.21 2.53 5.13
CA TRP A 122 14.04 3.42 5.04
C TRP A 122 12.77 2.73 5.57
N PRO A 123 11.99 3.37 6.46
CA PRO A 123 12.19 4.73 6.98
C PRO A 123 13.40 4.85 7.90
N PHE A 124 14.09 6.00 7.85
CA PHE A 124 15.18 6.35 8.76
C PHE A 124 14.67 7.10 9.98
N GLU A 125 15.43 7.06 11.09
CA GLU A 125 15.05 7.72 12.34
C GLU A 125 15.32 9.24 12.34
N ASP A 126 16.46 9.67 11.78
CA ASP A 126 16.88 11.07 11.74
C ASP A 126 17.27 11.51 10.32
N GLY A 127 16.38 12.26 9.67
CA GLY A 127 16.63 12.82 8.34
C GLY A 127 17.66 13.94 8.31
N GLY A 128 17.86 14.66 9.41
CA GLY A 128 18.88 15.71 9.50
C GLY A 128 20.29 15.14 9.45
N MET A 129 20.50 13.96 10.03
CA MET A 129 21.77 13.24 9.89
C MET A 129 22.01 12.81 8.43
N LEU A 130 20.98 12.34 7.73
CA LEU A 130 21.10 11.98 6.32
C LEU A 130 21.37 13.20 5.44
N ASP A 131 20.70 14.33 5.68
CA ASP A 131 20.97 15.59 4.98
C ASP A 131 22.43 16.03 5.18
N ALA A 132 22.95 15.96 6.41
CA ALA A 132 24.33 16.32 6.73
C ALA A 132 25.33 15.38 6.04
N TRP A 133 25.07 14.08 6.07
CA TRP A 133 25.91 13.07 5.42
C TRP A 133 25.96 13.27 3.90
N ILE A 134 24.81 13.53 3.25
CA ILE A 134 24.76 13.82 1.80
C ILE A 134 25.52 15.10 1.48
N ALA A 135 25.43 16.14 2.32
CA ALA A 135 26.16 17.38 2.12
C ALA A 135 27.68 17.21 2.28
N GLU A 136 28.13 16.34 3.19
CA GLU A 136 29.55 16.06 3.44
C GLU A 136 30.16 15.16 2.38
N THR A 137 29.46 14.09 2.00
CA THR A 137 29.97 13.06 1.07
C THR A 137 29.71 13.37 -0.40
N ALA A 138 28.73 14.26 -0.68
CA ALA A 138 28.32 14.69 -2.01
C ALA A 138 28.16 13.53 -3.03
N PRO A 139 27.37 12.49 -2.73
CA PRO A 139 27.14 11.38 -3.65
C PRO A 139 26.46 11.89 -4.91
N GLU A 140 26.68 11.21 -6.04
CA GLU A 140 26.04 11.55 -7.32
C GLU A 140 24.86 10.61 -7.60
N LYS A 141 25.03 9.32 -7.30
CA LYS A 141 24.08 8.24 -7.62
C LYS A 141 23.49 7.61 -6.36
N ALA A 142 22.17 7.69 -6.25
CA ALA A 142 21.40 6.97 -5.24
C ALA A 142 20.72 5.74 -5.85
N VAL A 143 20.85 4.60 -5.18
CA VAL A 143 20.15 3.37 -5.56
C VAL A 143 19.14 3.02 -4.49
N ILE A 144 17.87 2.87 -4.85
CA ILE A 144 16.83 2.41 -3.94
C ILE A 144 16.47 0.98 -4.30
N VAL A 145 16.50 0.08 -3.32
CA VAL A 145 16.09 -1.31 -3.46
C VAL A 145 14.80 -1.54 -2.67
N GLY A 146 13.75 -1.93 -3.40
CA GLY A 146 12.48 -2.35 -2.82
C GLY A 146 11.27 -1.88 -3.61
N GLY A 147 10.08 -2.07 -3.03
CA GLY A 147 8.79 -1.79 -3.64
C GLY A 147 8.27 -0.36 -3.48
N ALA A 148 6.95 -0.20 -3.44
CA ALA A 148 6.18 1.04 -3.39
C ALA A 148 6.49 1.91 -2.16
N THR A 149 7.01 1.31 -1.09
CA THR A 149 7.58 2.03 0.07
C THR A 149 8.68 3.02 -0.36
N SER A 150 9.37 2.71 -1.47
CA SER A 150 10.38 3.57 -2.10
C SER A 150 9.84 4.90 -2.63
N LEU A 151 8.53 4.98 -2.99
CA LEU A 151 7.95 6.21 -3.55
C LEU A 151 8.15 7.42 -2.64
N GLY A 152 7.99 7.22 -1.32
CA GLY A 152 8.18 8.28 -0.32
C GLY A 152 9.61 8.82 -0.23
N LEU A 153 10.58 8.09 -0.77
CA LEU A 153 12.00 8.45 -0.78
C LEU A 153 12.45 9.03 -2.12
N LEU A 154 11.72 8.80 -3.22
CA LEU A 154 12.09 9.33 -4.53
C LEU A 154 12.15 10.86 -4.54
N ALA A 155 11.10 11.53 -4.06
CA ALA A 155 11.01 12.99 -4.05
C ALA A 155 12.16 13.66 -3.28
N PRO A 156 12.47 13.29 -2.02
CA PRO A 156 13.55 13.93 -1.29
C PRO A 156 14.94 13.67 -1.90
N LEU A 157 15.20 12.49 -2.49
CA LEU A 157 16.48 12.22 -3.18
C LEU A 157 16.63 13.08 -4.44
N LEU A 158 15.56 13.22 -5.23
CA LEU A 158 15.55 14.05 -6.42
C LEU A 158 15.71 15.54 -6.06
N GLU A 159 15.11 16.00 -4.96
CA GLU A 159 15.30 17.35 -4.44
C GLU A 159 16.72 17.59 -3.93
N ALA A 160 17.35 16.57 -3.33
CA ALA A 160 18.75 16.59 -2.91
C ALA A 160 19.75 16.64 -4.08
N GLY A 161 19.29 16.60 -5.33
CA GLY A 161 20.16 16.73 -6.51
C GLY A 161 20.65 15.40 -7.10
N LEU A 162 20.30 14.26 -6.51
CA LEU A 162 20.86 12.96 -6.88
C LEU A 162 20.26 12.38 -8.18
N ASN A 163 21.05 11.55 -8.86
CA ASN A 163 20.59 10.64 -9.90
C ASN A 163 20.10 9.36 -9.22
N VAL A 164 18.82 9.07 -9.34
CA VAL A 164 18.14 7.99 -8.60
C VAL A 164 17.88 6.82 -9.53
N THR A 165 18.37 5.64 -9.14
CA THR A 165 17.97 4.36 -9.73
C THR A 165 17.10 3.61 -8.74
N TRP A 166 15.84 3.39 -9.08
CA TRP A 166 14.93 2.57 -8.30
C TRP A 166 14.93 1.14 -8.84
N VAL A 167 15.59 0.25 -8.12
CA VAL A 167 15.55 -1.20 -8.31
C VAL A 167 14.25 -1.72 -7.69
N ARG A 168 13.22 -1.86 -8.52
CA ARG A 168 11.90 -2.29 -8.09
C ARG A 168 11.86 -3.81 -7.93
N THR A 169 11.49 -4.29 -6.76
CA THR A 169 11.30 -5.72 -6.46
C THR A 169 9.81 -6.10 -6.34
N SER A 170 9.51 -7.40 -6.26
CA SER A 170 8.15 -7.98 -6.28
C SER A 170 7.25 -7.58 -5.10
N ASP A 171 7.83 -7.10 -4.00
CA ASP A 171 7.22 -7.25 -2.67
C ASP A 171 6.18 -6.20 -2.30
N ALA A 172 5.88 -5.24 -3.18
CA ALA A 172 5.08 -4.10 -2.78
C ALA A 172 3.56 -4.23 -2.85
N GLY A 173 3.03 -5.44 -3.03
CA GLY A 173 1.58 -5.66 -2.87
C GLY A 173 0.70 -4.92 -3.89
N PHE A 174 1.24 -4.62 -5.08
CA PHE A 174 0.48 -4.15 -6.23
C PHE A 174 0.49 -5.17 -7.37
N ASP A 175 -0.61 -5.27 -8.10
CA ASP A 175 -0.70 -6.15 -9.26
C ASP A 175 0.04 -5.51 -10.45
N ALA A 176 0.51 -6.34 -11.40
CA ALA A 176 1.35 -5.91 -12.53
C ALA A 176 0.83 -4.67 -13.29
N TYR A 177 -0.50 -4.59 -13.52
CA TYR A 177 -1.14 -3.44 -14.18
C TYR A 177 -0.97 -2.12 -13.44
N MET A 178 -0.97 -2.19 -12.11
CA MET A 178 -0.83 -1.00 -11.28
C MET A 178 0.62 -0.52 -11.29
N TRP A 179 1.59 -1.44 -11.34
CA TRP A 179 3.00 -1.11 -11.52
C TRP A 179 3.29 -0.38 -12.81
N GLU A 180 2.76 -0.88 -13.93
CA GLU A 180 2.88 -0.23 -15.22
C GLU A 180 2.25 1.17 -15.24
N ALA A 181 1.11 1.35 -14.55
CA ALA A 181 0.52 2.67 -14.37
C ALA A 181 1.44 3.60 -13.56
N MET A 182 2.04 3.11 -12.48
CA MET A 182 2.99 3.90 -11.68
C MET A 182 4.24 4.26 -12.48
N ASP A 183 4.84 3.34 -13.22
CA ASP A 183 6.05 3.59 -14.02
C ASP A 183 5.85 4.69 -15.04
N ARG A 184 4.72 4.64 -15.76
CA ARG A 184 4.37 5.68 -16.72
C ARG A 184 4.23 7.04 -16.07
N MET A 185 3.67 7.12 -14.87
CA MET A 185 3.50 8.38 -14.16
C MET A 185 4.82 8.88 -13.54
N ALA A 186 5.62 8.00 -12.94
CA ALA A 186 6.91 8.33 -12.34
C ALA A 186 7.96 8.74 -13.39
N GLY A 187 8.00 8.04 -14.53
CA GLY A 187 8.94 8.28 -15.61
C GLY A 187 8.64 9.52 -16.46
N ALA A 188 7.41 10.04 -16.41
CA ALA A 188 6.97 11.14 -17.28
C ALA A 188 7.56 12.53 -16.95
N GLY A 189 8.39 12.68 -15.92
CA GLY A 189 8.74 14.02 -15.40
C GLY A 189 10.18 14.27 -14.95
N ASN A 190 11.07 13.28 -14.90
CA ASN A 190 12.38 13.51 -14.28
C ASN A 190 13.52 12.74 -14.96
N GLY A 191 14.37 13.46 -15.70
CA GLY A 191 15.56 12.91 -16.36
C GLY A 191 16.65 12.38 -15.41
N ARG A 192 16.40 12.42 -14.08
CA ARG A 192 17.28 11.87 -13.03
C ARG A 192 16.68 10.65 -12.32
N LEU A 193 15.54 10.13 -12.76
CA LEU A 193 14.96 8.89 -12.22
C LEU A 193 15.02 7.78 -13.28
N THR A 194 15.69 6.69 -12.93
CA THR A 194 15.68 5.43 -13.70
C THR A 194 14.96 4.37 -12.88
N VAL A 195 14.05 3.61 -13.50
CA VAL A 195 13.38 2.47 -12.87
C VAL A 195 13.94 1.19 -13.50
N GLU A 196 14.57 0.36 -12.67
CA GLU A 196 15.07 -0.96 -13.03
C GLU A 196 14.07 -2.01 -12.53
N ASP A 197 13.35 -2.65 -13.45
CA ASP A 197 12.30 -3.61 -13.09
C ASP A 197 12.88 -4.98 -12.77
N TRP A 198 13.13 -5.23 -11.49
CA TRP A 198 13.59 -6.50 -10.95
C TRP A 198 12.46 -7.21 -10.18
N SER A 199 11.20 -6.95 -10.53
CA SER A 199 10.03 -7.57 -9.89
C SER A 199 9.98 -9.09 -10.04
N ALA A 200 10.71 -9.67 -11.01
CA ALA A 200 10.87 -11.11 -11.15
C ALA A 200 12.07 -11.69 -10.38
N VAL A 201 12.84 -10.86 -9.65
CA VAL A 201 13.97 -11.27 -8.80
C VAL A 201 13.49 -11.34 -7.37
N ARG A 202 13.81 -12.43 -6.67
CA ARG A 202 13.60 -12.48 -5.20
C ARG A 202 14.60 -11.57 -4.52
N LEU A 203 14.14 -10.74 -3.59
CA LEU A 203 14.96 -9.79 -2.88
C LEU A 203 16.15 -10.46 -2.16
N GLU A 204 15.95 -11.66 -1.62
CA GLU A 204 17.01 -12.44 -0.95
C GLU A 204 18.09 -12.96 -1.91
N SER A 205 17.81 -12.99 -3.21
CA SER A 205 18.77 -13.40 -4.24
C SER A 205 19.67 -12.26 -4.70
N LEU A 206 19.41 -11.01 -4.29
CA LEU A 206 20.24 -9.88 -4.67
C LEU A 206 21.63 -10.01 -4.04
N MET A 207 22.67 -9.84 -4.87
CA MET A 207 24.06 -9.99 -4.48
C MET A 207 24.71 -8.61 -4.31
N PRO A 208 25.13 -8.22 -3.09
CA PRO A 208 25.86 -6.98 -2.89
C PRO A 208 27.33 -7.12 -3.34
N VAL A 209 27.85 -6.09 -3.99
CA VAL A 209 29.25 -5.95 -4.37
C VAL A 209 29.90 -4.91 -3.47
N LEU A 210 30.73 -5.34 -2.53
CA LEU A 210 31.40 -4.48 -1.56
C LEU A 210 32.81 -4.11 -2.04
N SER A 211 33.24 -2.89 -1.73
CA SER A 211 34.63 -2.45 -1.87
C SER A 211 35.53 -3.12 -0.82
N GLU A 212 36.84 -2.95 -0.96
CA GLU A 212 37.81 -3.35 0.08
C GLU A 212 37.57 -2.64 1.43
N SER A 213 37.00 -1.42 1.41
CA SER A 213 36.64 -0.67 2.61
C SER A 213 35.29 -1.09 3.22
N GLY A 214 34.57 -2.03 2.58
CA GLY A 214 33.26 -2.51 3.04
C GLY A 214 32.06 -1.66 2.62
N ALA A 215 32.26 -0.63 1.80
CA ALA A 215 31.18 0.17 1.22
C ALA A 215 30.49 -0.59 0.08
N LEU A 216 29.17 -0.45 -0.05
CA LEU A 216 28.42 -1.05 -1.16
C LEU A 216 28.71 -0.25 -2.45
N GLN A 217 29.10 -0.93 -3.53
CA GLN A 217 29.38 -0.30 -4.83
C GLN A 217 28.32 -0.65 -5.88
N ALA A 218 27.74 -1.84 -5.79
CA ALA A 218 26.70 -2.29 -6.70
C ALA A 218 25.81 -3.36 -6.08
N VAL A 219 24.62 -3.53 -6.65
CA VAL A 219 23.74 -4.69 -6.41
C VAL A 219 23.58 -5.45 -7.72
N GLN A 220 23.61 -6.78 -7.65
CA GLN A 220 23.42 -7.66 -8.81
C GLN A 220 22.18 -8.54 -8.65
N ASP A 221 21.49 -8.80 -9.74
CA ASP A 221 20.26 -9.62 -9.75
C ASP A 221 20.51 -11.13 -9.89
N GLY A 222 21.78 -11.53 -10.08
CA GLY A 222 22.21 -12.91 -10.31
C GLY A 222 21.88 -13.45 -11.72
N ARG A 223 21.30 -12.64 -12.60
CA ARG A 223 20.92 -12.97 -13.99
C ARG A 223 21.61 -12.07 -15.02
N GLY A 224 22.54 -11.24 -14.57
CA GLY A 224 23.37 -10.35 -15.40
C GLY A 224 23.04 -8.86 -15.24
N GLY A 225 21.99 -8.50 -14.50
CA GLY A 225 21.69 -7.13 -14.12
C GLY A 225 22.64 -6.64 -13.03
N VAL A 226 23.19 -5.44 -13.21
CA VAL A 226 24.09 -4.78 -12.26
C VAL A 226 23.69 -3.32 -12.16
N VAL A 227 23.50 -2.83 -10.94
CA VAL A 227 23.20 -1.41 -10.66
C VAL A 227 24.23 -0.86 -9.70
N GLU A 228 24.99 0.13 -10.16
CA GLU A 228 26.04 0.82 -9.40
C GLU A 228 25.51 2.10 -8.76
N GLY A 229 26.05 2.46 -7.59
CA GLY A 229 25.65 3.65 -6.85
C GLY A 229 26.67 4.07 -5.79
N ASP A 230 26.48 5.28 -5.26
CA ASP A 230 27.32 5.84 -4.20
C ASP A 230 26.65 5.69 -2.83
N VAL A 231 25.32 5.81 -2.80
CA VAL A 231 24.48 5.61 -1.61
C VAL A 231 23.31 4.69 -1.94
N PHE A 232 23.00 3.79 -1.02
CA PHE A 232 21.98 2.75 -1.20
C PHE A 232 20.91 2.87 -0.13
N PHE A 233 19.65 2.74 -0.55
CA PHE A 233 18.51 2.76 0.34
C PHE A 233 17.76 1.44 0.27
N TRP A 234 17.55 0.82 1.41
CA TRP A 234 16.83 -0.44 1.51
C TRP A 234 15.46 -0.18 2.11
N THR A 235 14.38 -0.55 1.42
CA THR A 235 13.01 -0.21 1.84
C THR A 235 12.17 -1.42 2.22
N GLU A 236 12.63 -2.63 1.91
CA GLU A 236 11.89 -3.89 2.13
C GLU A 236 12.88 -5.04 2.45
N PRO A 237 12.42 -6.14 3.06
CA PRO A 237 11.09 -6.33 3.59
C PRO A 237 11.00 -5.72 5.01
N GLN A 238 9.87 -5.09 5.31
CA GLN A 238 9.63 -4.44 6.61
C GLN A 238 9.38 -5.49 7.71
N ARG A 239 10.09 -5.39 8.83
CA ARG A 239 10.05 -6.34 9.96
C ARG A 239 10.09 -5.61 11.30
N ALA A 240 9.62 -6.26 12.35
CA ALA A 240 9.80 -5.75 13.71
C ALA A 240 11.25 -5.99 14.17
N LEU A 241 12.08 -4.94 14.11
CA LEU A 241 13.48 -4.97 14.54
C LEU A 241 13.62 -4.14 15.83
N HIS A 242 13.20 -4.69 16.96
CA HIS A 242 13.23 -3.99 18.24
C HIS A 242 13.62 -4.94 19.39
N PRO A 243 14.41 -4.50 20.40
CA PRO A 243 14.85 -5.37 21.51
C PRO A 243 13.71 -6.08 22.25
N ILE A 244 12.51 -5.49 22.26
CA ILE A 244 11.31 -6.09 22.89
C ILE A 244 10.98 -7.49 22.38
N ILE A 245 11.38 -7.85 21.16
CA ILE A 245 11.11 -9.19 20.59
C ILE A 245 11.86 -10.31 21.33
N ALA A 246 12.84 -9.96 22.17
CA ALA A 246 13.54 -10.91 23.03
C ALA A 246 12.82 -11.18 24.36
N GLU A 247 11.80 -10.39 24.70
CA GLU A 247 11.02 -10.58 25.92
C GLU A 247 10.11 -11.81 25.83
N GLN A 248 9.96 -12.50 26.96
CA GLN A 248 9.13 -13.70 27.02
C GLN A 248 7.67 -13.40 26.67
N GLY A 249 7.10 -14.18 25.74
CA GLY A 249 5.70 -14.05 25.30
C GLY A 249 5.45 -12.98 24.25
N VAL A 250 6.50 -12.28 23.78
CA VAL A 250 6.43 -11.45 22.58
C VAL A 250 6.78 -12.34 21.39
N GLU A 251 5.77 -12.66 20.57
CA GLU A 251 5.93 -13.55 19.43
C GLU A 251 5.91 -12.76 18.12
N LEU A 252 6.63 -13.27 17.11
CA LEU A 252 6.55 -12.77 15.75
C LEU A 252 5.66 -13.68 14.92
N ASP A 253 4.83 -13.09 14.07
CA ASP A 253 4.07 -13.84 13.08
C ASP A 253 4.97 -14.32 11.91
N ALA A 254 4.38 -15.03 10.95
CA ALA A 254 5.11 -15.54 9.77
C ALA A 254 5.70 -14.42 8.89
N SER A 255 5.18 -13.19 8.98
CA SER A 255 5.69 -12.02 8.29
C SER A 255 6.83 -11.34 9.05
N GLY A 256 7.13 -11.76 10.28
CA GLY A 256 8.15 -11.19 11.15
C GLY A 256 7.73 -9.86 11.78
N LEU A 257 6.43 -9.67 11.99
CA LEU A 257 5.83 -8.57 12.76
C LEU A 257 5.36 -9.07 14.13
N ILE A 258 5.25 -8.18 15.11
CA ILE A 258 4.86 -8.54 16.49
C ILE A 258 3.38 -8.94 16.52
N ALA A 259 3.09 -10.16 16.94
CA ALA A 259 1.74 -10.64 17.18
C ALA A 259 1.17 -10.05 18.48
N VAL A 260 -0.06 -9.56 18.41
CA VAL A 260 -0.79 -9.00 19.55
C VAL A 260 -2.23 -9.51 19.56
N ASP A 261 -2.86 -9.47 20.74
CA ASP A 261 -4.30 -9.72 20.86
C ASP A 261 -5.16 -8.52 20.40
N GLU A 262 -6.48 -8.64 20.49
CA GLU A 262 -7.46 -7.61 20.11
C GLU A 262 -7.34 -6.29 20.91
N HIS A 263 -6.62 -6.33 22.04
CA HIS A 263 -6.34 -5.17 22.90
C HIS A 263 -4.91 -4.65 22.72
N PHE A 264 -4.16 -5.18 21.76
CA PHE A 264 -2.76 -4.87 21.49
C PHE A 264 -1.81 -5.29 22.62
N HIS A 265 -2.21 -6.26 23.44
CA HIS A 265 -1.39 -6.81 24.49
C HIS A 265 -0.58 -8.01 23.95
N CYS A 266 0.65 -8.15 24.45
CA CYS A 266 1.52 -9.31 24.22
C CYS A 266 2.61 -9.36 25.30
N GLY A 267 3.24 -10.52 25.49
CA GLY A 267 4.37 -10.64 26.40
C GLY A 267 4.04 -10.42 27.88
N PRO A 268 4.91 -9.72 28.63
CA PRO A 268 4.75 -9.49 30.07
C PRO A 268 3.47 -8.73 30.45
N ASP A 269 2.96 -9.00 31.66
CA ASP A 269 1.76 -8.35 32.18
C ASP A 269 1.84 -6.82 32.18
N GLY A 270 0.89 -6.20 31.48
CA GLY A 270 0.76 -4.76 31.36
C GLY A 270 1.52 -4.14 30.18
N LEU A 271 2.09 -4.95 29.28
CA LEU A 271 2.70 -4.50 28.04
C LEU A 271 1.68 -4.42 26.90
N TYR A 272 1.63 -3.26 26.24
CA TYR A 272 0.82 -3.04 25.04
C TYR A 272 1.73 -2.52 23.93
N ILE A 273 1.61 -3.07 22.72
CA ILE A 273 2.44 -2.68 21.58
C ILE A 273 1.57 -2.20 20.43
N ILE A 274 1.84 -0.99 19.96
CA ILE A 274 1.27 -0.38 18.75
C ILE A 274 2.43 -0.06 17.79
N GLY A 275 2.12 0.44 16.59
CA GLY A 275 3.12 0.86 15.61
C GLY A 275 3.09 0.01 14.34
N SER A 276 3.88 0.41 13.35
CA SER A 276 3.94 -0.29 12.06
C SER A 276 4.57 -1.69 12.14
N GLY A 277 5.32 -1.97 13.22
CA GLY A 277 5.92 -3.28 13.51
C GLY A 277 4.97 -4.31 14.10
N VAL A 278 3.68 -3.97 14.28
CA VAL A 278 2.65 -4.87 14.81
C VAL A 278 1.90 -5.56 13.68
N ALA A 279 1.69 -6.86 13.82
CA ALA A 279 0.87 -7.69 12.96
C ALA A 279 -0.61 -7.39 13.23
N LEU A 280 -1.23 -6.52 12.42
CA LEU A 280 -2.64 -6.20 12.60
C LEU A 280 -3.54 -7.26 11.97
N PRO A 281 -4.50 -7.85 12.72
CA PRO A 281 -5.50 -8.72 12.12
C PRO A 281 -6.32 -7.91 11.11
N ARG A 282 -6.59 -8.50 9.94
CA ARG A 282 -7.39 -7.86 8.91
C ARG A 282 -8.86 -7.73 9.35
N LEU A 283 -9.59 -6.80 8.73
CA LEU A 283 -11.05 -6.77 8.80
C LEU A 283 -11.59 -8.14 8.38
N PRO A 284 -12.45 -8.78 9.20
CA PRO A 284 -13.07 -10.04 8.80
C PRO A 284 -14.00 -9.78 7.61
N LEU A 285 -13.68 -10.38 6.47
CA LEU A 285 -14.55 -10.36 5.29
C LEU A 285 -15.74 -11.28 5.60
N GLN A 286 -16.93 -10.70 5.80
CA GLN A 286 -18.16 -11.45 6.01
C GLN A 286 -19.00 -11.46 4.75
N VAL A 287 -19.66 -12.58 4.48
CA VAL A 287 -20.70 -12.67 3.45
C VAL A 287 -22.06 -12.54 4.10
N PRO A 288 -22.88 -11.55 3.69
CA PRO A 288 -24.24 -11.42 4.18
C PRO A 288 -25.03 -12.74 4.03
N GLY A 289 -25.52 -13.28 5.14
CA GLY A 289 -26.29 -14.53 5.17
C GLY A 289 -25.53 -15.76 5.68
N GLN A 290 -24.21 -15.69 5.88
CA GLN A 290 -23.49 -16.69 6.68
C GLN A 290 -23.54 -16.32 8.17
N ALA A 291 -23.69 -17.32 9.05
CA ALA A 291 -23.66 -17.10 10.49
C ALA A 291 -22.30 -16.52 10.90
N SER A 292 -22.30 -15.53 11.79
CA SER A 292 -21.10 -14.89 12.32
C SER A 292 -20.11 -15.94 12.84
N GLY A 293 -18.91 -16.01 12.24
CA GLY A 293 -17.80 -16.81 12.75
C GLY A 293 -17.28 -17.94 11.86
N GLN A 294 -17.83 -18.17 10.66
CA GLN A 294 -17.11 -18.97 9.66
C GLN A 294 -16.21 -18.05 8.82
N PRO A 295 -14.88 -18.18 8.89
CA PRO A 295 -13.99 -17.39 8.04
C PRO A 295 -14.22 -17.78 6.58
N LEU A 296 -14.43 -16.77 5.73
CA LEU A 296 -14.33 -16.95 4.30
C LEU A 296 -12.86 -17.07 3.94
N GLY A 297 -12.45 -18.28 3.62
CA GLY A 297 -11.07 -18.56 3.25
C GLY A 297 -10.15 -18.91 4.43
N GLN A 298 -8.94 -19.37 4.09
CA GLN A 298 -7.88 -19.57 5.08
C GLN A 298 -7.57 -18.24 5.78
N ALA A 299 -7.07 -18.31 7.02
CA ALA A 299 -6.68 -17.12 7.78
C ALA A 299 -5.75 -16.24 6.93
N VAL A 300 -6.27 -15.08 6.49
CA VAL A 300 -5.45 -14.13 5.74
C VAL A 300 -4.38 -13.60 6.69
N PRO A 301 -3.09 -13.64 6.31
CA PRO A 301 -2.03 -13.13 7.16
C PRO A 301 -2.30 -11.69 7.59
N ALA A 302 -1.92 -11.41 8.83
CA ALA A 302 -1.83 -10.05 9.33
C ALA A 302 -0.89 -9.22 8.44
N ILE A 303 -1.02 -7.90 8.52
CA ILE A 303 -0.36 -6.98 7.60
C ILE A 303 0.42 -5.92 8.35
N ALA A 304 1.49 -5.45 7.72
CA ALA A 304 2.18 -4.24 8.14
C ALA A 304 1.21 -3.05 8.04
N SER A 305 1.22 -2.23 9.08
CA SER A 305 0.27 -1.13 9.25
C SER A 305 0.73 0.11 8.48
N GLY A 306 -0.18 0.73 7.72
CA GLY A 306 -0.02 2.14 7.32
C GLY A 306 -0.24 3.10 8.50
N ASP A 307 0.20 4.34 8.35
CA ASP A 307 0.12 5.39 9.39
C ASP A 307 -1.31 5.53 9.97
N GLU A 308 -2.34 5.40 9.12
CA GLU A 308 -3.74 5.51 9.49
C GLU A 308 -4.18 4.40 10.45
N ALA A 309 -3.73 3.16 10.21
CA ALA A 309 -4.04 2.02 11.07
C ALA A 309 -3.31 2.12 12.41
N VAL A 310 -2.07 2.62 12.43
CA VAL A 310 -1.32 2.89 13.66
C VAL A 310 -1.99 3.97 14.52
N LEU A 311 -2.53 5.02 13.90
CA LEU A 311 -3.28 6.05 14.62
C LEU A 311 -4.60 5.53 15.19
N ALA A 312 -5.27 4.62 14.47
CA ALA A 312 -6.49 4.00 14.92
C ALA A 312 -6.25 3.00 16.07
N SER A 313 -5.18 2.20 16.01
CA SER A 313 -4.82 1.28 17.11
C SER A 313 -4.50 2.01 18.41
N ALA A 314 -3.76 3.13 18.33
CA ALA A 314 -3.49 3.99 19.48
C ALA A 314 -4.77 4.47 20.19
N ARG A 315 -5.84 4.71 19.43
CA ARG A 315 -7.15 5.05 20.00
C ARG A 315 -7.78 3.88 20.75
N VAL A 316 -7.72 2.67 20.20
CA VAL A 316 -8.27 1.47 20.82
C VAL A 316 -7.53 1.13 22.11
N VAL A 317 -6.20 1.12 22.08
CA VAL A 317 -5.38 0.90 23.29
C VAL A 317 -5.71 1.94 24.36
N ALA A 318 -5.77 3.22 24.00
CA ALA A 318 -6.09 4.27 24.96
C ALA A 318 -7.49 4.12 25.59
N ASN A 319 -8.47 3.65 24.83
CA ASN A 319 -9.81 3.34 25.33
C ASN A 319 -9.79 2.19 26.35
N HIS A 320 -9.12 1.10 25.98
CA HIS A 320 -8.94 -0.08 26.83
C HIS A 320 -8.30 0.29 28.16
N LEU A 321 -7.16 1.00 28.12
CA LEU A 321 -6.43 1.39 29.33
C LEU A 321 -7.16 2.42 30.19
N ALA A 322 -8.03 3.23 29.60
CA ALA A 322 -8.88 4.18 30.33
C ALA A 322 -10.16 3.53 30.89
N GLY A 323 -10.38 2.23 30.70
CA GLY A 323 -11.59 1.53 31.16
C GLY A 323 -12.86 1.84 30.36
N PHE A 324 -12.71 2.41 29.15
CA PHE A 324 -13.81 2.73 28.24
C PHE A 324 -13.81 1.79 27.04
N VAL A 325 -14.25 0.54 27.23
CA VAL A 325 -14.50 -0.40 26.13
C VAL A 325 -16.00 -0.44 25.85
N SER A 326 -16.43 0.09 24.71
CA SER A 326 -17.76 -0.21 24.17
C SER A 326 -17.63 -1.32 23.12
N GLU A 327 -18.70 -2.09 22.89
CA GLU A 327 -18.73 -3.09 21.80
C GLU A 327 -18.42 -2.47 20.43
N ASN A 328 -18.83 -1.21 20.21
CA ASN A 328 -18.52 -0.45 18.98
C ASN A 328 -17.15 0.26 19.01
N GLY A 329 -16.38 0.12 20.10
CA GLY A 329 -15.11 0.80 20.34
C GLY A 329 -13.89 -0.14 20.38
N SER A 330 -14.11 -1.45 20.21
CA SER A 330 -13.05 -2.45 20.03
C SER A 330 -12.39 -2.33 18.66
N TRP A 331 -11.21 -2.94 18.51
CA TRP A 331 -10.56 -3.02 17.21
C TRP A 331 -11.36 -3.94 16.28
N GLY A 332 -11.94 -3.37 15.22
CA GLY A 332 -12.72 -4.13 14.23
C GLY A 332 -11.86 -4.91 13.22
N GLY A 333 -10.54 -4.74 13.24
CA GLY A 333 -9.60 -5.23 12.23
C GLY A 333 -9.07 -4.12 11.32
N CYS A 334 -7.99 -4.43 10.59
CA CYS A 334 -7.32 -3.52 9.66
C CYS A 334 -7.83 -3.74 8.22
N ALA A 335 -8.22 -2.66 7.54
CA ALA A 335 -8.54 -2.73 6.11
C ALA A 335 -7.30 -2.94 5.23
N GLY A 336 -6.11 -2.78 5.78
CA GLY A 336 -4.85 -2.86 5.02
C GLY A 336 -4.65 -1.74 4.04
N THR A 337 -5.11 -0.55 4.42
CA THR A 337 -4.85 0.66 3.67
C THR A 337 -3.36 1.00 3.74
N LEU A 338 -2.73 1.07 2.58
CA LEU A 338 -1.39 1.60 2.39
C LEU A 338 -1.46 2.73 1.37
N ARG A 339 -0.80 3.85 1.67
CA ARG A 339 -0.75 5.03 0.82
C ARG A 339 0.70 5.43 0.61
N PHE A 340 1.08 5.59 -0.66
CA PHE A 340 2.43 5.95 -1.08
C PHE A 340 2.36 7.16 -2.01
N SER A 341 3.29 8.11 -1.87
CA SER A 341 3.32 9.30 -2.71
C SER A 341 4.76 9.73 -2.97
N GLY A 342 5.05 10.15 -4.19
CA GLY A 342 6.32 10.73 -4.58
C GLY A 342 6.61 10.58 -6.08
N ALA A 343 7.56 11.37 -6.58
CA ALA A 343 7.90 11.45 -8.00
C ALA A 343 6.70 11.66 -8.93
N GLY A 344 5.68 12.42 -8.48
CA GLY A 344 4.48 12.68 -9.28
C GLY A 344 3.45 11.55 -9.26
N VAL A 345 3.64 10.52 -8.44
CA VAL A 345 2.72 9.37 -8.29
C VAL A 345 2.09 9.39 -6.90
N LEU A 346 0.81 9.04 -6.84
CA LEU A 346 0.08 8.67 -5.64
C LEU A 346 -0.49 7.26 -5.85
N ALA A 347 -0.19 6.33 -4.94
CA ALA A 347 -0.63 4.96 -5.01
C ALA A 347 -1.28 4.53 -3.69
N CYS A 348 -2.43 3.87 -3.78
CA CYS A 348 -3.15 3.33 -2.63
C CYS A 348 -3.46 1.85 -2.84
N LYS A 349 -3.29 1.04 -1.79
CA LYS A 349 -3.79 -0.33 -1.68
C LYS A 349 -4.79 -0.37 -0.53
N VAL A 350 -5.92 -1.02 -0.70
CA VAL A 350 -6.91 -1.28 0.35
C VAL A 350 -7.39 -2.72 0.23
N GLY A 351 -7.48 -3.46 1.32
CA GLY A 351 -7.94 -4.84 1.33
C GLY A 351 -6.96 -5.82 0.68
N LEU A 352 -7.50 -6.83 0.00
CA LEU A 352 -6.75 -7.88 -0.68
C LEU A 352 -6.29 -7.44 -2.07
N THR A 353 -5.08 -7.86 -2.45
CA THR A 353 -4.68 -7.95 -3.88
C THR A 353 -5.32 -9.16 -4.54
N HIS A 354 -5.23 -9.27 -5.87
CA HIS A 354 -5.72 -10.46 -6.57
C HIS A 354 -5.00 -11.73 -6.09
N LYS A 355 -3.67 -11.67 -5.94
CA LYS A 355 -2.86 -12.77 -5.43
C LYS A 355 -3.25 -13.15 -4.00
N GLU A 356 -3.39 -12.17 -3.11
CA GLU A 356 -3.77 -12.40 -1.71
C GLU A 356 -5.18 -13.00 -1.61
N ALA A 357 -6.11 -12.57 -2.45
CA ALA A 357 -7.46 -13.12 -2.50
C ALA A 357 -7.47 -14.60 -2.94
N VAL A 358 -6.69 -14.96 -3.96
CA VAL A 358 -6.55 -16.36 -4.39
C VAL A 358 -5.90 -17.21 -3.31
N GLU A 359 -4.82 -16.72 -2.68
CA GLU A 359 -4.13 -17.41 -1.57
C GLU A 359 -5.04 -17.60 -0.36
N ALA A 360 -5.94 -16.65 -0.11
CA ALA A 360 -6.97 -16.77 0.91
C ALA A 360 -8.09 -17.75 0.53
N GLY A 361 -8.17 -18.21 -0.72
CA GLY A 361 -9.19 -19.17 -1.19
C GLY A 361 -10.46 -18.54 -1.75
N PHE A 362 -10.45 -17.24 -2.07
CA PHE A 362 -11.52 -16.61 -2.84
C PHE A 362 -11.37 -16.91 -4.34
N GLU A 363 -12.46 -16.71 -5.08
CA GLU A 363 -12.42 -16.65 -6.55
C GLU A 363 -12.59 -15.19 -6.98
N PRO A 364 -11.52 -14.37 -6.95
CA PRO A 364 -11.65 -12.96 -7.23
C PRO A 364 -12.04 -12.68 -8.69
N GLU A 365 -12.84 -11.62 -8.87
CA GLU A 365 -13.09 -10.91 -10.12
C GLU A 365 -12.73 -9.44 -9.91
N PHE A 366 -12.25 -8.78 -10.95
CA PHE A 366 -11.84 -7.37 -10.85
C PHE A 366 -12.36 -6.51 -11.99
N GLY A 367 -12.60 -5.23 -11.69
CA GLY A 367 -12.86 -4.18 -12.66
C GLY A 367 -11.65 -3.28 -12.75
N LEU A 368 -11.15 -3.00 -13.95
CA LEU A 368 -10.03 -2.09 -14.20
C LEU A 368 -10.50 -0.88 -14.99
N LEU A 369 -10.41 0.31 -14.38
CA LEU A 369 -10.86 1.56 -14.96
C LEU A 369 -9.73 2.58 -14.97
N LYS A 370 -9.67 3.37 -16.04
CA LYS A 370 -8.83 4.57 -16.14
C LYS A 370 -9.71 5.76 -16.47
N SER A 371 -9.51 6.86 -15.76
CA SER A 371 -10.26 8.10 -15.96
C SER A 371 -9.41 9.31 -15.60
N SER A 372 -9.76 10.47 -16.14
CA SER A 372 -9.18 11.77 -15.77
C SER A 372 -10.29 12.74 -15.34
N PRO A 373 -10.00 13.74 -14.49
CA PRO A 373 -10.94 14.83 -14.21
C PRO A 373 -11.30 15.60 -15.49
N GLY A 374 -12.60 15.67 -15.82
CA GLY A 374 -13.13 16.35 -17.01
C GLY A 374 -13.90 15.40 -17.94
N LEU A 375 -15.23 15.57 -18.02
CA LEU A 375 -16.16 14.69 -18.75
C LEU A 375 -15.92 14.59 -20.28
N ALA A 376 -14.97 15.34 -20.85
CA ALA A 376 -14.80 15.45 -22.31
C ALA A 376 -13.37 15.77 -22.80
N SER A 377 -12.35 15.83 -21.94
CA SER A 377 -10.99 16.21 -22.35
C SER A 377 -9.98 15.14 -21.97
N GLU A 378 -9.10 14.77 -22.90
CA GLU A 378 -7.83 14.09 -22.60
C GLU A 378 -6.89 14.95 -21.70
N GLN A 379 -7.32 16.15 -21.32
CA GLN A 379 -6.68 17.02 -20.35
C GLN A 379 -7.19 16.68 -18.95
N GLY A 380 -6.34 16.04 -18.16
CA GLY A 380 -6.55 15.77 -16.73
C GLY A 380 -5.63 14.65 -16.25
N ASP A 381 -5.28 14.70 -14.97
CA ASP A 381 -4.34 13.75 -14.38
C ASP A 381 -4.97 12.36 -14.24
N PRO A 382 -4.38 11.31 -14.87
CA PRO A 382 -5.01 10.00 -14.92
C PRO A 382 -5.09 9.34 -13.55
N VAL A 383 -6.23 8.70 -13.28
CA VAL A 383 -6.49 7.82 -12.14
C VAL A 383 -6.84 6.45 -12.69
N VAL A 384 -6.11 5.43 -12.23
CA VAL A 384 -6.34 4.02 -12.51
C VAL A 384 -6.88 3.38 -11.23
N VAL A 385 -8.00 2.67 -11.35
CA VAL A 385 -8.66 1.96 -10.25
C VAL A 385 -8.83 0.51 -10.64
N LYS A 386 -8.34 -0.39 -9.79
CA LYS A 386 -8.66 -1.80 -9.79
C LYS A 386 -9.50 -2.12 -8.57
N LEU A 387 -10.77 -2.46 -8.75
CA LEU A 387 -11.66 -2.90 -7.66
C LEU A 387 -11.80 -4.42 -7.73
N LEU A 388 -11.81 -5.11 -6.58
CA LEU A 388 -11.89 -6.56 -6.47
C LEU A 388 -13.12 -7.00 -5.66
N CYS A 389 -13.78 -8.06 -6.13
CA CYS A 389 -14.85 -8.76 -5.42
C CYS A 389 -14.73 -10.28 -5.59
N ASP A 390 -15.36 -11.05 -4.71
CA ASP A 390 -15.46 -12.51 -4.86
C ASP A 390 -16.60 -12.90 -5.82
N LYS A 391 -16.35 -13.83 -6.73
CA LYS A 391 -17.33 -14.25 -7.76
C LYS A 391 -18.59 -14.89 -7.20
N HIS A 392 -18.48 -15.62 -6.08
CA HIS A 392 -19.59 -16.40 -5.54
C HIS A 392 -20.45 -15.58 -4.59
N SER A 393 -19.79 -14.86 -3.69
CA SER A 393 -20.45 -14.09 -2.66
C SER A 393 -20.69 -12.63 -2.99
N HIS A 394 -20.03 -12.13 -4.04
CA HIS A 394 -20.08 -10.74 -4.51
C HIS A 394 -19.53 -9.73 -3.48
N ALA A 395 -18.91 -10.22 -2.39
CA ALA A 395 -18.31 -9.38 -1.36
C ALA A 395 -17.13 -8.59 -1.93
N ILE A 396 -17.02 -7.31 -1.58
CA ILE A 396 -15.84 -6.50 -1.89
C ILE A 396 -14.64 -7.07 -1.13
N LEU A 397 -13.53 -7.27 -1.84
CA LEU A 397 -12.29 -7.84 -1.27
C LEU A 397 -11.19 -6.80 -1.09
N GLY A 398 -11.13 -5.80 -1.98
CA GLY A 398 -10.09 -4.78 -1.95
C GLY A 398 -10.07 -3.92 -3.20
N ALA A 399 -9.14 -2.97 -3.22
CA ALA A 399 -8.85 -2.12 -4.37
C ALA A 399 -7.40 -1.69 -4.41
N GLN A 400 -6.91 -1.39 -5.62
CA GLN A 400 -5.65 -0.71 -5.87
C GLN A 400 -5.93 0.54 -6.71
N ILE A 401 -5.31 1.65 -6.35
CA ILE A 401 -5.49 2.94 -7.01
C ILE A 401 -4.12 3.53 -7.32
N VAL A 402 -3.93 4.02 -8.54
CA VAL A 402 -2.75 4.77 -8.96
C VAL A 402 -3.21 6.05 -9.63
N ALA A 403 -2.72 7.18 -9.16
CA ALA A 403 -3.05 8.49 -9.67
C ALA A 403 -1.80 9.36 -9.72
N LYS A 404 -1.90 10.50 -10.40
CA LYS A 404 -0.88 11.53 -10.22
C LYS A 404 -0.94 12.08 -8.80
N GLU A 405 0.23 12.43 -8.27
CA GLU A 405 0.38 13.10 -6.99
C GLU A 405 -0.47 14.37 -6.91
N GLY A 406 -1.18 14.53 -5.78
CA GLY A 406 -2.13 15.62 -5.56
C GLY A 406 -3.58 15.33 -6.03
N CYS A 407 -3.83 14.22 -6.71
CA CYS A 407 -5.19 13.86 -7.13
C CYS A 407 -6.05 13.38 -5.95
N GLN A 408 -7.01 14.21 -5.53
CA GLN A 408 -7.89 13.92 -4.39
C GLN A 408 -8.84 12.75 -4.61
N TRP A 409 -9.05 12.31 -5.86
CA TRP A 409 -9.92 11.18 -6.16
C TRP A 409 -9.38 9.87 -5.59
N ALA A 410 -8.06 9.69 -5.54
CA ALA A 410 -7.47 8.45 -5.05
C ALA A 410 -7.78 8.21 -3.57
N ASP A 411 -7.61 9.23 -2.73
CA ASP A 411 -7.92 9.17 -1.30
C ASP A 411 -9.43 8.98 -1.06
N SER A 412 -10.27 9.63 -1.88
CA SER A 412 -11.74 9.46 -1.82
C SER A 412 -12.16 8.01 -2.13
N ILE A 413 -11.58 7.42 -3.17
CA ILE A 413 -11.85 6.03 -3.58
C ILE A 413 -11.38 5.05 -2.50
N ALA A 414 -10.14 5.21 -2.02
CA ALA A 414 -9.57 4.37 -0.97
C ALA A 414 -10.45 4.37 0.29
N ASN A 415 -10.88 5.54 0.75
CA ASN A 415 -11.77 5.67 1.92
C ASN A 415 -13.16 5.06 1.69
N GLY A 416 -13.71 5.19 0.48
CA GLY A 416 -14.96 4.54 0.08
C GLY A 416 -14.85 3.01 0.17
N VAL A 417 -13.74 2.44 -0.29
CA VAL A 417 -13.46 1.00 -0.23
C VAL A 417 -13.25 0.52 1.21
N VAL A 418 -12.50 1.27 2.04
CA VAL A 418 -12.38 0.96 3.49
C VAL A 418 -13.74 0.87 4.16
N THR A 419 -14.62 1.82 3.86
CA THR A 419 -15.99 1.85 4.41
C THR A 419 -16.81 0.67 3.92
N ALA A 420 -16.71 0.33 2.63
CA ALA A 420 -17.39 -0.83 2.05
C ALA A 420 -16.94 -2.15 2.67
N LEU A 421 -15.63 -2.32 2.92
CA LEU A 421 -15.05 -3.48 3.59
C LEU A 421 -15.53 -3.58 5.05
N ALA A 422 -15.45 -2.48 5.81
CA ALA A 422 -15.91 -2.44 7.19
C ALA A 422 -17.41 -2.76 7.33
N ALA A 423 -18.20 -2.41 6.32
CA ALA A 423 -19.63 -2.72 6.25
C ALA A 423 -19.94 -4.06 5.56
N SER A 424 -18.92 -4.86 5.20
CA SER A 424 -19.08 -6.15 4.49
C SER A 424 -20.01 -6.06 3.28
N MET A 425 -19.84 -4.99 2.48
CA MET A 425 -20.73 -4.70 1.36
C MET A 425 -20.52 -5.66 0.18
N MET A 426 -21.62 -5.98 -0.48
CA MET A 426 -21.63 -6.60 -1.81
C MET A 426 -21.46 -5.53 -2.90
N VAL A 427 -20.92 -5.93 -4.05
CA VAL A 427 -20.61 -5.02 -5.16
C VAL A 427 -21.85 -4.34 -5.75
N GLU A 428 -23.01 -5.01 -5.78
CA GLU A 428 -24.27 -4.41 -6.23
C GLU A 428 -24.70 -3.26 -5.32
N ARG A 429 -24.50 -3.40 -4.01
CA ARG A 429 -24.81 -2.34 -3.07
C ARG A 429 -23.91 -1.14 -3.31
N LEU A 430 -22.61 -1.38 -3.44
CA LEU A 430 -21.61 -0.33 -3.73
C LEU A 430 -21.95 0.44 -5.02
N ALA A 431 -22.42 -0.26 -6.05
CA ALA A 431 -22.83 0.32 -7.34
C ALA A 431 -24.08 1.23 -7.27
N THR A 432 -24.76 1.32 -6.12
CA THR A 432 -25.99 2.12 -5.94
C THR A 432 -25.85 3.23 -4.90
N LEU A 433 -24.65 3.43 -4.34
CA LEU A 433 -24.40 4.50 -3.36
C LEU A 433 -24.25 5.87 -4.02
N ASP A 434 -24.63 6.90 -3.28
CA ASP A 434 -24.64 8.31 -3.68
C ASP A 434 -23.37 9.06 -3.21
N PHE A 435 -22.19 8.49 -3.52
CA PHE A 435 -20.92 9.15 -3.19
C PHE A 435 -20.77 10.50 -3.90
N ALA A 436 -20.26 11.50 -3.17
CA ALA A 436 -19.98 12.83 -3.71
C ALA A 436 -18.64 12.89 -4.48
N GLY A 437 -18.58 13.73 -5.51
CA GLY A 437 -17.36 14.04 -6.25
C GLY A 437 -16.91 12.96 -7.24
N GLY A 438 -15.97 13.32 -8.13
CA GLY A 438 -15.56 12.44 -9.23
C GLY A 438 -14.87 11.14 -8.80
N GLY A 439 -14.16 11.14 -7.65
CA GLY A 439 -13.64 9.90 -7.07
C GLY A 439 -14.75 8.94 -6.63
N GLY A 440 -15.79 9.47 -6.00
CA GLY A 440 -17.00 8.72 -5.64
C GLY A 440 -17.72 8.14 -6.85
N GLU A 441 -17.95 8.96 -7.88
CA GLU A 441 -18.55 8.54 -9.15
C GLU A 441 -17.74 7.41 -9.81
N LEU A 442 -16.41 7.52 -9.82
CA LEU A 442 -15.53 6.51 -10.37
C LEU A 442 -15.59 5.19 -9.59
N LEU A 443 -15.68 5.24 -8.26
CA LEU A 443 -15.84 4.04 -7.42
C LEU A 443 -17.19 3.33 -7.70
N VAL A 444 -18.29 4.09 -7.80
CA VAL A 444 -19.61 3.55 -8.13
C VAL A 444 -19.60 2.93 -9.53
N ARG A 445 -18.97 3.59 -10.50
CA ARG A 445 -18.80 3.05 -11.86
C ARG A 445 -17.96 1.77 -11.86
N ALA A 446 -16.87 1.71 -11.09
CA ALA A 446 -16.06 0.50 -10.96
C ALA A 446 -16.87 -0.67 -10.40
N ALA A 447 -17.69 -0.41 -9.38
CA ALA A 447 -18.60 -1.40 -8.83
C ALA A 447 -19.69 -1.82 -9.84
N ALA A 448 -20.23 -0.88 -10.62
CA ALA A 448 -21.22 -1.19 -11.66
C ALA A 448 -20.63 -2.04 -12.79
N VAL A 449 -19.38 -1.81 -13.19
CA VAL A 449 -18.68 -2.66 -14.17
C VAL A 449 -18.56 -4.09 -13.62
N LEU A 450 -18.11 -4.23 -12.37
CA LEU A 450 -17.99 -5.53 -11.72
C LEU A 450 -19.33 -6.25 -11.55
N SER A 451 -20.37 -5.57 -11.08
CA SER A 451 -21.69 -6.19 -10.90
C SER A 451 -22.27 -6.68 -12.22
N ASN A 452 -22.06 -5.92 -13.31
CA ASN A 452 -22.42 -6.35 -14.66
C ASN A 452 -21.62 -7.58 -15.12
N LYS A 453 -20.32 -7.65 -14.85
CA LYS A 453 -19.48 -8.84 -15.15
C LYS A 453 -20.06 -10.09 -14.49
N LEU A 454 -20.44 -9.99 -13.22
CA LEU A 454 -21.02 -11.10 -12.46
C LEU A 454 -22.41 -11.50 -12.98
N LEU A 455 -23.30 -10.52 -13.19
CA LEU A 455 -24.67 -10.76 -13.65
C LEU A 455 -24.73 -11.44 -15.02
N TYR A 456 -23.94 -10.94 -15.97
CA TYR A 456 -23.94 -11.44 -17.34
C TYR A 456 -22.88 -12.50 -17.59
N ARG A 457 -22.12 -12.95 -16.58
CA ARG A 457 -21.01 -13.91 -16.69
C ARG A 457 -20.13 -13.64 -17.91
N VAL A 458 -19.76 -12.37 -18.10
CA VAL A 458 -18.83 -11.95 -19.15
C VAL A 458 -17.45 -11.89 -18.52
N TYR A 459 -16.53 -12.71 -19.00
CA TYR A 459 -15.20 -12.81 -18.43
C TYR A 459 -14.32 -11.67 -18.92
N GLY A 460 -13.65 -11.02 -17.97
CA GLY A 460 -12.53 -10.15 -18.28
C GLY A 460 -11.31 -10.98 -18.64
N VAL A 461 -10.53 -10.51 -19.61
CA VAL A 461 -9.20 -11.04 -19.91
C VAL A 461 -8.24 -9.88 -19.80
N SER A 462 -7.19 -10.07 -19.02
CA SER A 462 -6.15 -9.08 -18.85
C SER A 462 -5.20 -9.06 -20.06
N ALA A 463 -4.49 -7.96 -20.29
CA ALA A 463 -3.60 -7.86 -21.46
C ALA A 463 -2.52 -8.97 -21.49
N ALA A 464 -2.02 -9.40 -20.34
CA ALA A 464 -0.99 -10.42 -20.23
C ALA A 464 -1.57 -11.81 -20.48
N GLU A 465 -2.76 -12.10 -19.95
CA GLU A 465 -3.48 -13.36 -20.24
C GLU A 465 -3.83 -13.48 -21.72
N LEU A 466 -4.23 -12.37 -22.36
CA LEU A 466 -4.53 -12.36 -23.80
C LEU A 466 -3.30 -12.74 -24.63
N LEU A 467 -2.14 -12.13 -24.34
CA LEU A 467 -0.90 -12.45 -25.04
C LEU A 467 -0.44 -13.89 -24.75
N ALA A 468 -0.41 -14.30 -23.48
CA ALA A 468 -0.01 -15.65 -23.11
C ALA A 468 -0.90 -16.71 -23.77
N SER A 469 -2.21 -16.45 -23.86
CA SER A 469 -3.16 -17.33 -24.55
C SER A 469 -2.87 -17.39 -26.06
N LYS A 470 -2.58 -16.25 -26.69
CA LYS A 470 -2.20 -16.18 -28.11
C LYS A 470 -0.91 -16.96 -28.38
N GLU A 471 0.11 -16.78 -27.54
CA GLU A 471 1.40 -17.47 -27.62
C GLU A 471 1.26 -18.99 -27.39
N ALA A 472 0.33 -19.41 -26.53
CA ALA A 472 -0.03 -20.81 -26.33
C ALA A 472 -0.85 -21.41 -27.50
N GLY A 473 -1.17 -20.63 -28.53
CA GLY A 473 -1.87 -21.08 -29.73
C GLY A 473 -3.41 -21.11 -29.60
N ALA A 474 -3.98 -20.39 -28.63
CA ALA A 474 -5.43 -20.27 -28.53
C ALA A 474 -6.01 -19.53 -29.75
N ASN A 475 -7.14 -20.02 -30.25
CA ASN A 475 -7.82 -19.46 -31.42
C ASN A 475 -9.06 -18.67 -30.98
N PHE A 476 -9.04 -17.36 -31.22
CA PHE A 476 -10.15 -16.45 -30.89
C PHE A 476 -10.16 -15.27 -31.86
N PHE A 477 -11.33 -14.63 -31.98
CA PHE A 477 -11.53 -13.46 -32.82
C PHE A 477 -11.45 -12.19 -31.96
N MET A 478 -10.46 -11.34 -32.21
CA MET A 478 -10.32 -10.06 -31.53
C MET A 478 -11.12 -8.99 -32.28
N LEU A 479 -12.16 -8.44 -31.64
CA LEU A 479 -13.03 -7.44 -32.24
C LEU A 479 -12.82 -6.08 -31.56
N ASP A 480 -12.15 -5.15 -32.25
CA ASP A 480 -11.96 -3.77 -31.78
C ASP A 480 -13.13 -2.88 -32.22
N LEU A 481 -13.82 -2.34 -31.22
CA LEU A 481 -15.03 -1.53 -31.36
C LEU A 481 -14.75 -0.02 -31.44
N ARG A 482 -13.48 0.40 -31.34
CA ARG A 482 -13.10 1.81 -31.46
C ARG A 482 -13.31 2.31 -32.89
N ASP A 483 -13.37 3.62 -33.06
CA ASP A 483 -13.45 4.22 -34.38
C ASP A 483 -12.18 3.94 -35.20
N ASN A 484 -12.32 4.06 -36.53
CA ASN A 484 -11.25 3.76 -37.47
C ASN A 484 -9.99 4.61 -37.22
N ILE A 485 -10.12 5.85 -36.72
CA ILE A 485 -8.97 6.73 -36.50
C ILE A 485 -8.16 6.22 -35.31
N ALA A 486 -8.83 5.95 -34.19
CA ALA A 486 -8.20 5.39 -33.00
C ALA A 486 -7.54 4.03 -33.28
N TRP A 487 -8.19 3.15 -34.06
CA TRP A 487 -7.63 1.86 -34.44
C TRP A 487 -6.38 2.01 -35.32
N LYS A 488 -6.41 2.87 -36.35
CA LYS A 488 -5.26 3.11 -37.24
C LYS A 488 -4.05 3.72 -36.52
N ASN A 489 -4.30 4.56 -35.52
CA ASN A 489 -3.25 5.18 -34.71
C ASN A 489 -2.52 4.18 -33.80
N GLY A 490 -3.15 3.04 -33.50
CA GLY A 490 -2.58 1.98 -32.67
C GLY A 490 -3.63 0.96 -32.25
N HIS A 491 -3.43 -0.31 -32.60
CA HIS A 491 -4.29 -1.42 -32.22
C HIS A 491 -3.50 -2.69 -31.88
N ILE A 492 -4.15 -3.65 -31.23
CA ILE A 492 -3.55 -4.96 -30.95
C ILE A 492 -3.34 -5.68 -32.29
N PRO A 493 -2.13 -6.20 -32.59
CA PRO A 493 -1.90 -6.93 -33.84
C PRO A 493 -2.94 -8.04 -34.06
N ASP A 494 -3.46 -8.13 -35.29
CA ASP A 494 -4.50 -9.07 -35.74
C ASP A 494 -5.92 -8.79 -35.20
N SER A 495 -6.14 -7.67 -34.51
CA SER A 495 -7.50 -7.24 -34.14
C SER A 495 -8.28 -6.74 -35.34
N TYR A 496 -9.52 -7.19 -35.47
CA TYR A 496 -10.43 -6.79 -36.52
C TYR A 496 -11.29 -5.61 -36.07
N ASN A 497 -11.31 -4.52 -36.85
CA ASN A 497 -12.03 -3.31 -36.48
C ASN A 497 -13.45 -3.26 -37.07
N ILE A 498 -14.44 -3.20 -36.17
CA ILE A 498 -15.80 -2.80 -36.49
C ILE A 498 -16.20 -1.73 -35.48
N PRO A 499 -16.15 -0.43 -35.85
CA PRO A 499 -16.57 0.63 -34.96
C PRO A 499 -17.96 0.34 -34.38
N PHE A 500 -18.15 0.62 -33.08
CA PHE A 500 -19.41 0.32 -32.38
C PHE A 500 -20.65 0.83 -33.12
N THR A 501 -20.56 2.02 -33.73
CA THR A 501 -21.63 2.64 -34.52
C THR A 501 -22.00 1.88 -35.79
N GLN A 502 -21.11 1.02 -36.30
CA GLN A 502 -21.29 0.20 -37.50
C GLN A 502 -21.62 -1.26 -37.16
N LEU A 503 -21.44 -1.68 -35.90
CA LEU A 503 -21.56 -3.08 -35.49
C LEU A 503 -22.88 -3.70 -35.94
N LYS A 504 -24.02 -3.02 -35.72
CA LYS A 504 -25.35 -3.54 -36.10
C LYS A 504 -25.45 -3.93 -37.58
N LYS A 505 -24.76 -3.22 -38.48
CA LYS A 505 -24.81 -3.46 -39.93
C LYS A 505 -23.84 -4.56 -40.39
N ARG A 506 -22.70 -4.69 -39.72
CA ARG A 506 -21.58 -5.56 -40.12
C ARG A 506 -21.50 -6.87 -39.33
N LEU A 507 -22.19 -6.94 -38.18
CA LEU A 507 -22.12 -8.05 -37.24
C LEU A 507 -22.42 -9.41 -37.87
N GLN A 508 -23.46 -9.50 -38.71
CA GLN A 508 -23.91 -10.79 -39.25
C GLN A 508 -22.95 -11.37 -40.29
N ASP A 509 -22.25 -10.50 -41.03
CA ASP A 509 -21.43 -10.89 -42.18
C ASP A 509 -19.95 -11.06 -41.81
N GLU A 510 -19.47 -10.32 -40.82
CA GLU A 510 -18.03 -10.20 -40.53
C GLU A 510 -17.60 -10.85 -39.21
N VAL A 511 -18.53 -11.08 -38.26
CA VAL A 511 -18.19 -11.63 -36.94
C VAL A 511 -18.49 -13.14 -36.90
N PRO A 512 -17.50 -14.00 -36.61
CA PRO A 512 -17.71 -15.44 -36.55
C PRO A 512 -18.62 -15.85 -35.39
N ARG A 513 -19.49 -16.84 -35.62
CA ARG A 513 -20.50 -17.28 -34.64
C ARG A 513 -20.06 -18.42 -33.72
N PHE A 514 -19.05 -19.18 -34.12
CA PHE A 514 -18.59 -20.40 -33.42
C PHE A 514 -17.13 -20.28 -32.96
N THR A 515 -16.62 -19.05 -32.89
CA THR A 515 -15.26 -18.73 -32.45
C THR A 515 -15.36 -17.86 -31.21
N PRO A 516 -14.59 -18.13 -30.14
CA PRO A 516 -14.51 -17.25 -28.99
C PRO A 516 -14.17 -15.81 -29.41
N ILE A 517 -14.82 -14.81 -28.81
CA ILE A 517 -14.65 -13.40 -29.19
C ILE A 517 -14.05 -12.62 -28.03
N VAL A 518 -12.92 -11.94 -28.28
CA VAL A 518 -12.33 -10.97 -27.36
C VAL A 518 -12.71 -9.56 -27.83
N LEU A 519 -13.56 -8.89 -27.06
CA LEU A 519 -14.06 -7.57 -27.36
C LEU A 519 -13.11 -6.51 -26.79
N ILE A 520 -12.72 -5.58 -27.65
CA ILE A 520 -11.76 -4.51 -27.35
C ILE A 520 -12.46 -3.17 -27.54
N SER A 521 -12.26 -2.26 -26.59
CA SER A 521 -12.69 -0.86 -26.71
C SER A 521 -11.65 0.04 -26.03
N ARG A 522 -11.94 1.33 -25.88
CA ARG A 522 -11.02 2.28 -25.23
C ARG A 522 -10.76 1.94 -23.76
N THR A 523 -11.81 1.80 -22.95
CA THR A 523 -11.74 1.62 -21.48
C THR A 523 -12.55 0.42 -20.96
N SER A 524 -12.89 -0.55 -21.82
CA SER A 524 -13.73 -1.74 -21.59
C SER A 524 -15.26 -1.55 -21.60
N ASP A 525 -15.81 -0.39 -21.22
CA ASP A 525 -17.26 -0.16 -21.11
C ASP A 525 -18.09 -0.54 -22.36
N ALA A 526 -17.67 -0.04 -23.53
CA ALA A 526 -18.38 -0.32 -24.78
C ALA A 526 -18.28 -1.81 -25.15
N ALA A 527 -17.14 -2.44 -24.85
CA ALA A 527 -16.93 -3.87 -25.06
C ALA A 527 -17.85 -4.70 -24.16
N TYR A 528 -18.03 -4.34 -22.89
CA TYR A 528 -19.00 -4.99 -22.00
C TYR A 528 -20.45 -4.86 -22.51
N SER A 529 -20.86 -3.66 -22.92
CA SER A 529 -22.21 -3.44 -23.48
C SER A 529 -22.47 -4.31 -24.72
N VAL A 530 -21.48 -4.41 -25.62
CA VAL A 530 -21.54 -5.30 -26.78
C VAL A 530 -21.57 -6.76 -26.37
N ALA A 531 -20.76 -7.17 -25.38
CA ALA A 531 -20.76 -8.54 -24.88
C ALA A 531 -22.16 -8.95 -24.40
N CYS A 532 -22.82 -8.10 -23.60
CA CYS A 532 -24.18 -8.33 -23.14
C CYS A 532 -25.18 -8.42 -24.30
N HIS A 533 -25.04 -7.54 -25.32
CA HIS A 533 -25.89 -7.59 -26.51
C HIS A 533 -25.71 -8.89 -27.30
N LEU A 534 -24.47 -9.29 -27.58
CA LEU A 534 -24.16 -10.52 -28.30
C LEU A 534 -24.63 -11.77 -27.53
N ARG A 535 -24.47 -11.77 -26.21
CA ARG A 535 -25.00 -12.83 -25.34
C ARG A 535 -26.52 -12.94 -25.45
N GLY A 536 -27.23 -11.80 -25.47
CA GLY A 536 -28.68 -11.75 -25.70
C GLY A 536 -29.10 -12.28 -27.08
N LEU A 537 -28.20 -12.26 -28.06
CA LEU A 537 -28.40 -12.87 -29.39
C LEU A 537 -27.98 -14.35 -29.43
N GLY A 538 -27.57 -14.93 -28.31
CA GLY A 538 -27.19 -16.34 -28.19
C GLY A 538 -25.71 -16.65 -28.39
N ALA A 539 -24.83 -15.64 -28.48
CA ALA A 539 -23.40 -15.88 -28.52
C ALA A 539 -22.90 -16.43 -27.15
N SER A 540 -22.04 -17.44 -27.21
CA SER A 540 -21.26 -17.95 -26.08
C SER A 540 -19.80 -17.51 -26.20
N ASP A 541 -19.00 -17.71 -25.15
CA ASP A 541 -17.54 -17.53 -25.18
C ASP A 541 -17.10 -16.10 -25.55
N LEU A 542 -17.71 -15.15 -24.85
CA LEU A 542 -17.44 -13.73 -24.95
C LEU A 542 -16.51 -13.29 -23.83
N TYR A 543 -15.44 -12.61 -24.22
CA TYR A 543 -14.42 -12.07 -23.34
C TYR A 543 -14.26 -10.58 -23.60
N VAL A 544 -13.89 -9.82 -22.58
CA VAL A 544 -13.62 -8.38 -22.69
C VAL A 544 -12.21 -8.10 -22.24
N LEU A 545 -11.45 -7.32 -23.02
CA LEU A 545 -10.15 -6.83 -22.59
C LEU A 545 -10.33 -5.82 -21.45
N ASP A 546 -9.90 -6.20 -20.24
CA ASP A 546 -10.02 -5.35 -19.06
C ASP A 546 -9.14 -4.09 -19.19
N GLY A 547 -9.69 -2.94 -18.83
CA GLY A 547 -9.07 -1.62 -19.03
C GLY A 547 -8.99 -1.16 -20.50
N GLY A 548 -9.28 -2.03 -21.47
CA GLY A 548 -9.26 -1.72 -22.90
C GLY A 548 -7.88 -1.27 -23.40
N MET A 549 -7.89 -0.57 -24.53
CA MET A 549 -6.66 -0.09 -25.19
C MET A 549 -5.91 0.98 -24.38
N GLU A 550 -6.55 1.68 -23.46
CA GLU A 550 -5.87 2.65 -22.60
C GLU A 550 -4.95 2.03 -21.55
N MET A 551 -5.16 0.74 -21.27
CA MET A 551 -4.36 -0.06 -20.33
C MET A 551 -3.59 -1.17 -21.05
N TRP A 552 -3.43 -1.08 -22.37
CA TRP A 552 -2.60 -2.00 -23.14
C TRP A 552 -1.10 -1.64 -22.98
N PRO A 553 -0.26 -2.49 -22.35
CA PRO A 553 1.15 -2.21 -22.13
C PRO A 553 2.03 -2.41 -23.35
N PHE A 554 1.57 -3.26 -24.27
CA PHE A 554 2.43 -3.90 -25.25
C PHE A 554 2.47 -3.14 -26.56
N ALA A 555 3.32 -3.61 -27.46
CA ALA A 555 3.42 -3.06 -28.80
C ALA A 555 2.05 -3.05 -29.51
N VAL A 556 1.84 -2.01 -30.31
CA VAL A 556 0.64 -1.84 -31.15
C VAL A 556 1.03 -1.83 -32.62
N ALA A 557 0.18 -2.40 -33.46
CA ALA A 557 0.24 -2.22 -34.90
C ALA A 557 -0.37 -0.87 -35.29
N LYS A 558 0.10 -0.31 -36.41
CA LYS A 558 -0.41 0.94 -37.01
C LYS A 558 -0.72 0.69 -38.49
N GLY A 559 -1.72 1.37 -39.02
CA GLY A 559 -2.08 1.30 -40.44
C GLY A 559 -3.57 1.25 -40.69
#